data_AF-A0AAV0YZI4-F1
#
_entry.id   AF-A0AAV0YZI4-F1
#
_cell.length_a   1.000
_cell.length_b   1.000
_cell.length_c   1.000
_cell.angle_alpha   90.00
_cell.angle_beta   90.00
_cell.angle_gamma   90.00
#
_symmetry.space_group_name_H-M   'P 1'
#
loop_
_entity.id
_entity.type
_entity.pdbx_description
1 polymer ?
#
loop_
_entity_poly.entity_id
_entity_poly.type
_entity_poly.pdbx_seq_one_letter_code
_entity_poly.pdbx_strand_id
1 'polypeptide(L)'
;MIKSLSLEASGSDRFPVIDVARCTVAGDLQFRSPTLDELRFVYAFMKAICMVHPLLVVVDREGGSKYSTLVNFEPFIETVDVHWPPEVTKGGYDLVAVTVSHPPGRAYDEKSSSVSAGSTPTKYVEPPREDTFIDANAYSSTGLRQCAMCEREVFGEESICCGRCRTVVYCGSICQKQHWNETHKSLCGLYKAMMEREEELAINIFLFPCSADQPCKWLESLDIHQKGMWRRKCSCYSHCPFGLLPLKGGLHEQWGELDEFEYPRDTSFNNHFATGSLLLSGWSEYYNLRSLPLSSPAADILSHPLTVYHILTTLNVSSKNLLLKGKEVIIHYLGPEGELDWMPAFAEVGHLLNGLGNVQIVMVGPEVPTNLSGTTSGIGSRVRVNFVRGVYQVEASYLPSPHVVIALNSRLENYSSWVGALDLIKSMGVPAFFTDQSEASCVNAKQVIRNAGLHITHPVTPNPFRSPVKNITPSSNLPSYSNGFVFGVNT
;
A
#
# COMPACT_ATOMS: atom_id res chain seq x y z
N MET A 1 -17.70 -4.25 14.81
CA MET A 1 -18.36 -5.55 15.09
C MET A 1 -17.72 -6.57 14.16
N ILE A 2 -17.01 -7.54 14.73
CA ILE A 2 -16.32 -8.59 13.98
C ILE A 2 -17.37 -9.48 13.31
N LYS A 3 -17.19 -9.84 12.03
CA LYS A 3 -18.16 -10.66 11.26
C LYS A 3 -17.73 -12.13 11.09
N SER A 4 -16.43 -12.40 11.15
CA SER A 4 -15.86 -13.74 11.12
C SER A 4 -14.48 -13.74 11.77
N LEU A 5 -14.08 -14.90 12.31
CA LEU A 5 -12.71 -15.26 12.64
C LEU A 5 -12.46 -16.63 12.01
N SER A 6 -11.32 -16.81 11.35
CA SER A 6 -10.92 -18.06 10.70
C SER A 6 -9.59 -18.51 11.27
N LEU A 7 -9.46 -19.80 11.58
CA LEU A 7 -8.21 -20.42 12.03
C LEU A 7 -7.78 -21.43 10.97
N GLU A 8 -6.65 -21.18 10.32
CA GLU A 8 -5.98 -22.19 9.50
C GLU A 8 -4.94 -22.97 10.32
N ALA A 9 -4.78 -24.26 10.01
CA ALA A 9 -3.86 -25.14 10.73
C ALA A 9 -2.40 -24.89 10.29
N SER A 10 -1.68 -24.00 11.00
CA SER A 10 -0.32 -23.54 10.66
C SER A 10 0.82 -24.58 10.82
N GLY A 11 0.48 -25.88 10.86
CA GLY A 11 1.39 -26.97 11.22
C GLY A 11 1.52 -27.16 12.75
N SER A 12 2.40 -28.06 13.16
CA SER A 12 2.63 -28.38 14.58
C SER A 12 3.47 -27.35 15.33
N ASP A 13 4.30 -26.59 14.62
CA ASP A 13 5.45 -25.86 15.19
C ASP A 13 5.29 -24.32 15.12
N ARG A 14 4.06 -23.83 14.84
CA ARG A 14 3.77 -22.39 14.72
C ARG A 14 2.59 -21.96 15.59
N PHE A 15 2.70 -20.77 16.17
CA PHE A 15 1.60 -20.11 16.86
C PHE A 15 0.44 -19.82 15.89
N PRO A 16 -0.82 -19.86 16.35
CA PRO A 16 -1.97 -19.51 15.51
C PRO A 16 -1.87 -18.04 15.08
N VAL A 17 -1.80 -17.80 13.77
CA VAL A 17 -1.92 -16.47 13.18
C VAL A 17 -3.41 -16.10 13.16
N ILE A 18 -3.74 -14.91 13.67
CA ILE A 18 -5.12 -14.43 13.78
C ILE A 18 -5.22 -13.12 13.01
N ASP A 19 -5.54 -13.24 11.73
CA ASP A 19 -5.69 -12.12 10.82
C ASP A 19 -7.07 -11.46 10.97
N VAL A 20 -7.10 -10.16 11.29
CA VAL A 20 -8.34 -9.38 11.40
C VAL A 20 -8.66 -8.73 10.05
N ALA A 21 -9.56 -9.36 9.32
CA ALA A 21 -10.06 -8.90 8.03
C ALA A 21 -11.41 -8.18 8.14
N ARG A 22 -11.56 -7.08 7.39
CA ARG A 22 -12.84 -6.45 7.08
C ARG A 22 -13.29 -6.89 5.68
N CYS A 23 -14.43 -7.56 5.59
CA CYS A 23 -15.07 -7.83 4.30
C CYS A 23 -15.57 -6.51 3.67
N THR A 24 -15.17 -6.23 2.42
CA THR A 24 -15.58 -5.04 1.66
C THR A 24 -17.02 -5.18 1.15
N VAL A 25 -17.58 -4.14 0.54
CA VAL A 25 -18.91 -4.20 -0.10
C VAL A 25 -18.88 -5.06 -1.38
N ALA A 26 -17.69 -5.29 -1.96
CA ALA A 26 -17.49 -6.18 -3.12
C ALA A 26 -17.21 -7.64 -2.73
N GLY A 27 -16.92 -7.91 -1.45
CA GLY A 27 -16.68 -9.26 -0.91
C GLY A 27 -15.22 -9.58 -0.58
N ASP A 28 -14.29 -8.68 -0.91
CA ASP A 28 -12.85 -8.86 -0.67
C ASP A 28 -12.51 -8.78 0.82
N LEU A 29 -11.39 -9.39 1.21
CA LEU A 29 -10.87 -9.34 2.58
C LEU A 29 -9.79 -8.26 2.71
N GLN A 30 -10.13 -7.14 3.35
CA GLN A 30 -9.18 -6.08 3.69
C GLN A 30 -8.59 -6.35 5.08
N PHE A 31 -7.35 -6.82 5.12
CA PHE A 31 -6.60 -7.04 6.36
C PHE A 31 -6.09 -5.72 6.94
N ARG A 32 -6.06 -5.59 8.27
CA ARG A 32 -5.37 -4.50 8.96
C ARG A 32 -4.89 -4.92 10.35
N SER A 33 -4.03 -4.09 10.95
CA SER A 33 -3.71 -4.23 12.38
C SER A 33 -5.01 -4.18 13.21
N PRO A 34 -5.20 -5.09 14.18
CA PRO A 34 -6.35 -5.07 15.07
C PRO A 34 -6.27 -3.89 16.04
N THR A 35 -7.41 -3.29 16.38
CA THR A 35 -7.49 -2.29 17.45
C THR A 35 -7.28 -2.94 18.83
N LEU A 36 -7.05 -2.13 19.88
CA LEU A 36 -6.96 -2.65 21.25
C LEU A 36 -8.23 -3.43 21.65
N ASP A 37 -9.40 -2.97 21.22
CA ASP A 37 -10.68 -3.64 21.48
C ASP A 37 -10.86 -4.92 20.64
N GLU A 38 -10.34 -4.98 19.42
CA GLU A 38 -10.33 -6.23 18.65
C GLU A 38 -9.32 -7.23 19.21
N LEU A 39 -8.17 -6.79 19.73
CA LEU A 39 -7.25 -7.64 20.50
C LEU A 39 -7.89 -8.15 21.80
N ARG A 40 -8.75 -7.36 22.45
CA ARG A 40 -9.59 -7.81 23.59
C ARG A 40 -10.59 -8.88 23.15
N PHE A 41 -11.31 -8.70 22.05
CA PHE A 41 -12.23 -9.72 21.52
C PHE A 41 -11.49 -11.00 21.09
N VAL A 42 -10.31 -10.89 20.47
CA VAL A 42 -9.45 -12.03 20.11
C VAL A 42 -8.91 -12.74 21.36
N TYR A 43 -8.46 -12.01 22.39
CA TYR A 43 -8.06 -12.61 23.67
C TYR A 43 -9.22 -13.37 24.33
N ALA A 44 -10.41 -12.76 24.37
CA ALA A 44 -11.61 -13.36 24.94
C ALA A 44 -12.01 -14.63 24.19
N PHE A 45 -12.03 -14.58 22.84
CA PHE A 45 -12.27 -15.75 21.99
C PHE A 45 -11.21 -16.83 22.17
N MET A 46 -9.93 -16.49 22.22
CA MET A 46 -8.84 -17.45 22.42
C MET A 46 -8.90 -18.14 23.79
N LYS A 47 -9.23 -17.41 24.86
CA LYS A 47 -9.48 -18.02 26.18
C LYS A 47 -10.71 -18.92 26.15
N ALA A 48 -11.81 -18.46 25.55
CA ALA A 48 -13.05 -19.22 25.47
C ALA A 48 -12.88 -20.51 24.66
N ILE A 49 -12.27 -20.46 23.49
CA ILE A 49 -12.06 -21.65 22.66
C ILE A 49 -11.10 -22.65 23.32
N CYS A 50 -10.10 -22.20 24.09
CA CYS A 50 -9.27 -23.12 24.89
C CYS A 50 -10.05 -23.82 26.00
N MET A 51 -11.08 -23.18 26.58
CA MET A 51 -11.96 -23.79 27.59
C MET A 51 -13.01 -24.71 26.95
N VAL A 52 -13.47 -24.38 25.75
CA VAL A 52 -14.50 -25.11 24.99
C VAL A 52 -13.94 -26.27 24.17
N HIS A 53 -12.69 -26.21 23.70
CA HIS A 53 -12.06 -27.24 22.86
C HIS A 53 -12.19 -28.68 23.41
N PRO A 54 -12.04 -28.96 24.73
CA PRO A 54 -12.25 -30.29 25.28
C PRO A 54 -13.68 -30.83 25.18
N LEU A 55 -14.67 -29.97 24.86
CA LEU A 55 -16.09 -30.30 24.72
C LEU A 55 -16.50 -30.56 23.26
N LEU A 56 -15.60 -30.34 22.30
CA LEU A 56 -15.87 -30.50 20.87
C LEU A 56 -15.80 -31.99 20.46
N VAL A 57 -16.97 -32.63 20.36
CA VAL A 57 -17.10 -34.02 19.89
C VAL A 57 -16.89 -34.08 18.37
N VAL A 58 -15.91 -34.87 17.92
CA VAL A 58 -15.63 -35.11 16.50
C VAL A 58 -16.60 -36.14 15.92
N VAL A 59 -17.18 -35.84 14.75
CA VAL A 59 -18.07 -36.74 14.01
C VAL A 59 -17.28 -37.48 12.94
N ASP A 60 -16.90 -38.72 13.22
CA ASP A 60 -16.33 -39.62 12.21
C ASP A 60 -17.39 -39.98 11.16
N ARG A 61 -17.13 -39.60 9.91
CA ARG A 61 -17.87 -40.09 8.75
C ARG A 61 -17.24 -41.37 8.22
N GLU A 62 -17.80 -42.51 8.60
CA GLU A 62 -17.53 -43.78 7.93
C GLU A 62 -17.76 -43.63 6.41
N GLY A 63 -16.72 -43.86 5.60
CA GLY A 63 -16.76 -43.76 4.14
C GLY A 63 -16.00 -42.59 3.49
N GLY A 64 -15.32 -41.73 4.26
CA GLY A 64 -14.47 -40.65 3.72
C GLY A 64 -13.16 -41.11 3.05
N SER A 65 -12.72 -40.42 2.00
CA SER A 65 -11.42 -40.66 1.36
C SER A 65 -10.26 -40.18 2.24
N LYS A 66 -9.14 -40.94 2.27
CA LYS A 66 -7.97 -40.73 3.15
C LYS A 66 -7.13 -39.46 2.92
N TYR A 67 -7.65 -38.48 2.18
CA TYR A 67 -6.99 -37.22 1.84
C TYR A 67 -7.85 -35.99 2.12
N SER A 68 -8.93 -36.11 2.92
CA SER A 68 -9.70 -34.95 3.39
C SER A 68 -9.17 -34.46 4.73
N THR A 69 -8.77 -33.19 4.81
CA THR A 69 -8.27 -32.50 6.02
C THR A 69 -9.37 -31.81 6.83
N LEU A 70 -10.65 -32.06 6.52
CA LEU A 70 -11.80 -31.39 7.16
C LEU A 70 -12.40 -32.25 8.28
N VAL A 71 -12.09 -31.88 9.53
CA VAL A 71 -12.73 -32.41 10.74
C VAL A 71 -14.16 -31.84 10.86
N ASN A 72 -15.14 -32.70 11.13
CA ASN A 72 -16.51 -32.29 11.45
C ASN A 72 -16.74 -32.43 12.95
N PHE A 73 -17.49 -31.51 13.56
CA PHE A 73 -17.89 -31.57 14.96
C PHE A 73 -19.40 -31.68 15.09
N GLU A 74 -19.89 -32.17 16.23
CA GLU A 74 -21.32 -32.08 16.55
C GLU A 74 -21.76 -30.62 16.71
N PRO A 75 -23.04 -30.29 16.44
CA PRO A 75 -23.58 -28.97 16.74
C PRO A 75 -23.49 -28.68 18.24
N PHE A 76 -22.83 -27.57 18.58
CA PHE A 76 -22.42 -27.25 19.94
C PHE A 76 -22.61 -25.75 20.20
N ILE A 77 -23.04 -25.38 21.41
CA ILE A 77 -23.06 -24.00 21.89
C ILE A 77 -22.79 -23.98 23.39
N GLU A 78 -21.87 -23.13 23.83
CA GLU A 78 -21.51 -22.95 25.24
C GLU A 78 -21.10 -21.49 25.49
N THR A 79 -21.43 -20.97 26.67
CA THR A 79 -21.02 -19.63 27.10
C THR A 79 -20.09 -19.73 28.30
N VAL A 80 -18.87 -19.23 28.15
CA VAL A 80 -17.84 -19.28 29.20
C VAL A 80 -17.42 -17.88 29.66
N ASP A 81 -17.30 -17.70 30.97
CA ASP A 81 -16.88 -16.44 31.58
C ASP A 81 -15.34 -16.31 31.57
N VAL A 82 -14.85 -15.46 30.67
CA VAL A 82 -13.42 -15.16 30.54
C VAL A 82 -13.05 -13.97 31.42
N HIS A 83 -12.04 -14.17 32.27
CA HIS A 83 -11.46 -13.11 33.07
C HIS A 83 -10.57 -12.21 32.21
N TRP A 84 -10.72 -10.89 32.35
CA TRP A 84 -9.83 -9.92 31.72
C TRP A 84 -8.47 -9.87 32.44
N PRO A 85 -7.36 -9.61 31.71
CA PRO A 85 -6.09 -9.29 32.35
C PRO A 85 -6.19 -8.00 33.20
N PRO A 86 -5.47 -7.89 34.34
CA PRO A 86 -5.49 -6.69 35.20
C PRO A 86 -5.10 -5.38 34.49
N GLU A 87 -4.38 -5.47 33.38
CA GLU A 87 -3.95 -4.35 32.54
C GLU A 87 -5.05 -3.84 31.60
N VAL A 88 -6.15 -4.61 31.48
CA VAL A 88 -7.20 -4.47 30.48
C VAL A 88 -8.51 -3.95 31.10
N THR A 89 -8.75 -4.24 32.37
CA THR A 89 -9.95 -3.85 33.13
C THR A 89 -10.11 -2.34 33.26
N LYS A 90 -11.27 -1.82 32.84
CA LYS A 90 -11.69 -0.43 33.08
C LYS A 90 -13.18 -0.40 33.39
N GLY A 91 -13.55 0.11 34.56
CA GLY A 91 -14.95 0.37 34.94
C GLY A 91 -15.67 -0.71 35.77
N GLY A 92 -14.95 -1.65 36.38
CA GLY A 92 -15.53 -2.59 37.37
C GLY A 92 -16.20 -3.84 36.80
N TYR A 93 -15.88 -4.21 35.55
CA TYR A 93 -16.30 -5.48 34.95
C TYR A 93 -15.05 -6.32 34.66
N ASP A 94 -14.77 -7.28 35.54
CA ASP A 94 -13.54 -8.10 35.50
C ASP A 94 -13.68 -9.35 34.61
N LEU A 95 -14.89 -9.57 34.08
CA LEU A 95 -15.32 -10.73 33.29
C LEU A 95 -15.95 -10.32 31.96
N VAL A 96 -15.92 -11.24 31.00
CA VAL A 96 -16.76 -11.21 29.79
C VAL A 96 -17.31 -12.61 29.50
N ALA A 97 -18.63 -12.72 29.35
CA ALA A 97 -19.28 -13.94 28.87
C ALA A 97 -19.03 -14.09 27.36
N VAL A 98 -18.43 -15.21 26.94
CA VAL A 98 -18.11 -15.51 25.55
C VAL A 98 -18.85 -16.75 25.09
N THR A 99 -19.84 -16.58 24.21
CA THR A 99 -20.56 -17.69 23.58
C THR A 99 -19.80 -18.19 22.36
N VAL A 100 -19.43 -19.47 22.37
CA VAL A 100 -18.84 -20.19 21.23
C VAL A 100 -19.91 -21.11 20.65
N SER A 101 -20.11 -21.11 19.33
CA SER A 101 -21.11 -21.95 18.66
C SER A 101 -20.62 -22.57 17.35
N HIS A 102 -20.96 -23.83 17.12
CA HIS A 102 -20.73 -24.57 15.88
C HIS A 102 -22.03 -25.27 15.43
N PRO A 103 -22.42 -25.26 14.13
CA PRO A 103 -21.88 -24.40 13.08
C PRO A 103 -22.26 -22.91 13.33
N PRO A 104 -21.45 -21.95 12.86
CA PRO A 104 -21.70 -20.53 13.11
C PRO A 104 -23.08 -20.06 12.62
N GLY A 105 -23.76 -19.23 13.42
CA GLY A 105 -25.00 -18.56 13.03
C GLY A 105 -26.28 -19.38 13.17
N ARG A 106 -26.25 -20.57 13.78
CA ARG A 106 -27.48 -21.24 14.25
C ARG A 106 -27.80 -20.80 15.68
N ALA A 107 -29.01 -20.27 15.88
CA ALA A 107 -29.54 -19.99 17.21
C ALA A 107 -30.11 -21.28 17.84
N TYR A 108 -30.02 -21.39 19.17
CA TYR A 108 -30.78 -22.34 19.97
C TYR A 108 -32.10 -21.67 20.37
N ASP A 109 -33.24 -22.22 19.92
CA ASP A 109 -34.57 -21.71 20.25
C ASP A 109 -35.09 -22.34 21.55
N GLU A 110 -35.10 -21.59 22.65
CA GLU A 110 -35.99 -21.90 23.78
C GLU A 110 -36.58 -20.64 24.42
N LYS A 111 -37.67 -20.81 25.19
CA LYS A 111 -38.78 -19.84 25.18
C LYS A 111 -38.70 -18.70 26.19
N SER A 112 -39.36 -17.61 25.81
CA SER A 112 -39.40 -16.31 26.47
C SER A 112 -40.14 -16.25 27.81
N SER A 113 -39.78 -15.26 28.61
CA SER A 113 -40.60 -14.61 29.65
C SER A 113 -40.11 -13.15 29.83
N SER A 114 -40.93 -12.25 30.39
CA SER A 114 -40.85 -10.80 30.12
C SER A 114 -41.21 -9.88 31.32
N VAL A 115 -41.27 -8.55 31.07
CA VAL A 115 -41.79 -7.44 31.94
C VAL A 115 -40.76 -6.79 32.91
N SER A 116 -40.69 -5.48 33.21
CA SER A 116 -40.98 -4.18 32.51
C SER A 116 -40.53 -2.95 33.36
N ALA A 117 -40.25 -1.78 32.72
CA ALA A 117 -40.05 -0.41 33.30
C ALA A 117 -38.87 -0.21 34.30
N GLY A 118 -38.28 0.98 34.57
CA GLY A 118 -38.41 2.41 34.16
C GLY A 118 -37.35 3.26 34.93
N SER A 119 -37.14 4.59 34.88
CA SER A 119 -37.65 5.75 34.11
C SER A 119 -36.73 7.01 34.31
N THR A 120 -36.96 8.11 33.57
CA THR A 120 -36.31 9.47 33.67
C THR A 120 -37.04 10.42 34.67
N PRO A 121 -36.68 11.74 34.91
CA PRO A 121 -35.80 12.75 34.24
C PRO A 121 -34.67 13.30 35.19
N THR A 122 -34.01 14.49 35.13
CA THR A 122 -34.07 15.83 34.45
C THR A 122 -32.66 16.28 33.97
N LYS A 123 -32.38 17.23 33.05
CA LYS A 123 -32.84 18.63 32.72
C LYS A 123 -32.28 19.77 33.59
N TYR A 124 -31.45 20.65 33.01
CA TYR A 124 -31.25 22.10 33.29
C TYR A 124 -30.57 22.79 32.06
N VAL A 125 -30.55 24.15 31.98
CA VAL A 125 -30.48 24.92 30.70
C VAL A 125 -29.74 26.28 30.82
N GLU A 126 -28.75 26.53 29.94
CA GLU A 126 -28.29 27.80 29.26
C GLU A 126 -28.09 29.15 30.02
N PRO A 127 -27.61 30.25 29.37
CA PRO A 127 -26.41 30.48 28.51
C PRO A 127 -25.66 31.78 29.02
N PRO A 128 -25.18 32.76 28.21
CA PRO A 128 -24.47 32.79 26.90
C PRO A 128 -23.09 33.50 26.97
N ARG A 129 -22.40 33.66 25.82
CA ARG A 129 -21.68 34.89 25.41
C ARG A 129 -21.19 34.81 23.96
N GLU A 130 -21.36 35.90 23.21
CA GLU A 130 -20.87 36.11 21.85
C GLU A 130 -19.54 36.89 21.88
N ASP A 131 -18.69 36.75 20.85
CA ASP A 131 -18.44 37.84 19.88
C ASP A 131 -17.52 37.42 18.69
N THR A 132 -18.14 37.29 17.51
CA THR A 132 -17.83 38.05 16.28
C THR A 132 -16.42 38.05 15.63
N PHE A 133 -16.24 37.19 14.60
CA PHE A 133 -15.50 37.39 13.30
C PHE A 133 -13.98 37.76 13.33
N ILE A 134 -13.15 37.59 12.29
CA ILE A 134 -13.30 37.70 10.81
C ILE A 134 -12.70 36.50 10.04
N ASP A 135 -13.13 36.37 8.79
CA ASP A 135 -12.91 35.28 7.83
C ASP A 135 -11.48 35.08 7.31
N ALA A 136 -11.22 33.87 6.79
CA ALA A 136 -10.06 33.52 5.96
C ALA A 136 -10.35 32.36 4.97
N ASN A 137 -11.61 32.18 4.57
CA ASN A 137 -11.97 31.38 3.38
C ASN A 137 -11.63 32.16 2.08
N ALA A 138 -11.46 31.56 0.91
CA ALA A 138 -11.59 30.15 0.52
C ALA A 138 -10.59 29.78 -0.59
N TYR A 139 -10.26 28.50 -0.73
CA TYR A 139 -10.47 27.75 -1.97
C TYR A 139 -10.58 26.25 -1.61
N SER A 140 -11.82 25.76 -1.57
CA SER A 140 -12.20 24.40 -1.14
C SER A 140 -13.07 23.76 -2.21
N SER A 141 -12.57 22.72 -2.87
CA SER A 141 -13.30 21.95 -3.90
C SER A 141 -13.25 20.47 -3.52
N THR A 142 -14.10 20.08 -2.58
CA THR A 142 -13.86 18.90 -1.73
C THR A 142 -14.07 17.54 -2.42
N GLY A 143 -13.11 16.65 -2.22
CA GLY A 143 -13.32 15.20 -2.32
C GLY A 143 -13.93 14.60 -1.06
N LEU A 144 -14.39 13.35 -1.15
CA LEU A 144 -14.78 12.54 0.00
C LEU A 144 -13.55 12.26 0.87
N ARG A 145 -13.67 12.52 2.17
CA ARG A 145 -12.67 12.20 3.20
C ARG A 145 -13.21 11.08 4.09
N GLN A 146 -12.37 10.51 4.94
CA GLN A 146 -12.73 9.39 5.82
C GLN A 146 -12.27 9.67 7.25
N CYS A 147 -13.11 9.37 8.23
CA CYS A 147 -12.73 9.50 9.63
C CYS A 147 -11.75 8.39 10.03
N ALA A 148 -10.55 8.77 10.48
CA ALA A 148 -9.51 7.83 10.92
C ALA A 148 -9.87 6.97 12.15
N MET A 149 -10.95 7.31 12.88
CA MET A 149 -11.40 6.57 14.07
C MET A 149 -12.48 5.52 13.76
N CYS A 150 -13.44 5.85 12.89
CA CYS A 150 -14.63 5.03 12.66
C CYS A 150 -14.83 4.61 11.20
N GLU A 151 -13.85 4.89 10.34
CA GLU A 151 -13.82 4.56 8.90
C GLU A 151 -15.02 5.11 8.09
N ARG A 152 -15.84 6.00 8.68
CA ARG A 152 -16.99 6.64 8.02
C ARG A 152 -16.52 7.73 7.05
N GLU A 153 -17.09 7.75 5.85
CA GLU A 153 -16.95 8.84 4.89
C GLU A 153 -17.59 10.14 5.40
N VAL A 154 -17.00 11.27 5.01
CA VAL A 154 -17.51 12.63 5.26
C VAL A 154 -17.12 13.55 4.11
N PHE A 155 -17.95 14.56 3.83
CA PHE A 155 -17.57 15.63 2.91
C PHE A 155 -16.44 16.47 3.53
N GLY A 156 -15.52 16.98 2.69
CA GLY A 156 -14.32 17.65 3.19
C GLY A 156 -14.61 18.84 4.10
N GLU A 157 -15.70 19.58 3.84
CA GLU A 157 -16.12 20.78 4.57
C GLU A 157 -16.73 20.45 5.95
N GLU A 158 -17.32 19.25 6.09
CA GLU A 158 -17.83 18.72 7.37
C GLU A 158 -16.73 18.03 8.20
N SER A 159 -15.58 17.77 7.58
CA SER A 159 -14.48 17.02 8.19
C SER A 159 -13.58 17.92 9.04
N ILE A 160 -13.27 17.50 10.27
CA ILE A 160 -12.36 18.24 11.15
C ILE A 160 -10.99 17.55 11.21
N CYS A 161 -9.93 18.34 11.18
CA CYS A 161 -8.56 17.83 11.33
C CYS A 161 -8.07 17.98 12.79
N CYS A 162 -7.09 17.17 13.20
CA CYS A 162 -6.44 17.36 14.50
C CYS A 162 -5.73 18.73 14.56
N GLY A 163 -6.22 19.68 15.35
CA GLY A 163 -5.73 21.06 15.37
C GLY A 163 -4.22 21.26 15.66
N ARG A 164 -3.53 20.27 16.25
CA ARG A 164 -2.08 20.35 16.52
C ARG A 164 -1.19 19.89 15.36
N CYS A 165 -1.56 18.81 14.66
CA CYS A 165 -0.75 18.26 13.56
C CYS A 165 -1.36 18.49 12.17
N ARG A 166 -2.65 18.83 12.08
CA ARG A 166 -3.46 18.96 10.84
C ARG A 166 -3.56 17.71 9.95
N THR A 167 -2.80 16.66 10.27
CA THR A 167 -2.73 15.39 9.55
C THR A 167 -4.02 14.59 9.55
N VAL A 168 -4.56 14.26 10.72
CA VAL A 168 -5.59 13.22 10.86
C VAL A 168 -6.99 13.81 10.76
N VAL A 169 -7.83 13.20 9.93
CA VAL A 169 -9.21 13.64 9.62
C VAL A 169 -10.25 12.88 10.44
N TYR A 170 -11.31 13.60 10.88
CA TYR A 170 -12.41 13.07 11.69
C TYR A 170 -13.78 13.57 11.22
N CYS A 171 -14.82 12.75 11.44
CA CYS A 171 -16.22 13.14 11.26
C CYS A 171 -16.80 13.94 12.44
N GLY A 172 -15.95 14.58 13.25
CA GLY A 172 -16.36 15.35 14.43
C GLY A 172 -15.59 15.04 15.71
N SER A 173 -15.82 15.87 16.73
CA SER A 173 -15.00 15.96 17.95
C SER A 173 -15.07 14.73 18.87
N ILE A 174 -16.11 13.91 18.76
CA ILE A 174 -16.24 12.64 19.52
C ILE A 174 -15.15 11.67 19.05
N CYS A 175 -15.09 11.41 17.74
CA CYS A 175 -14.09 10.53 17.12
C CYS A 175 -12.66 11.08 17.32
N GLN A 176 -12.47 12.40 17.27
CA GLN A 176 -11.19 13.03 17.58
C GLN A 176 -10.74 12.77 19.02
N LYS A 177 -11.62 12.95 20.01
CA LYS A 177 -11.32 12.70 21.43
C LYS A 177 -11.03 11.23 21.72
N GLN A 178 -11.76 10.32 21.07
CA GLN A 178 -11.53 8.88 21.18
C GLN A 178 -10.15 8.50 20.62
N HIS A 179 -9.87 8.83 19.35
CA HIS A 179 -8.60 8.50 18.69
C HIS A 179 -7.40 9.12 19.41
N TRP A 180 -7.55 10.34 19.94
CA TRP A 180 -6.54 10.99 20.78
C TRP A 180 -6.17 10.14 22.00
N ASN A 181 -7.15 9.61 22.72
CA ASN A 181 -6.93 8.84 23.93
C ASN A 181 -6.43 7.42 23.67
N GLU A 182 -6.77 6.81 22.53
CA GLU A 182 -6.38 5.44 22.18
C GLU A 182 -4.97 5.36 21.58
N THR A 183 -4.67 6.14 20.54
CA THR A 183 -3.45 5.98 19.74
C THR A 183 -2.80 7.30 19.29
N HIS A 184 -3.58 8.31 18.94
CA HIS A 184 -3.06 9.49 18.23
C HIS A 184 -2.21 10.42 19.12
N LYS A 185 -2.42 10.45 20.45
CA LYS A 185 -1.66 11.35 21.35
C LYS A 185 -0.13 11.14 21.29
N SER A 186 0.35 9.92 21.10
CA SER A 186 1.79 9.63 20.92
C SER A 186 2.27 10.01 19.51
N LEU A 187 1.48 9.68 18.48
CA LEU A 187 1.81 9.92 17.07
C LEU A 187 1.72 11.40 16.64
N CYS A 188 0.91 12.21 17.33
CA CYS A 188 0.63 13.60 16.95
C CYS A 188 1.89 14.49 16.87
N GLY A 189 2.91 14.23 17.70
CA GLY A 189 4.20 14.93 17.61
C GLY A 189 4.97 14.59 16.33
N LEU A 190 5.04 13.30 16.00
CA LEU A 190 5.70 12.78 14.80
C LEU A 190 4.99 13.27 13.52
N TYR A 191 3.66 13.16 13.48
CA TYR A 191 2.85 13.62 12.35
C TYR A 191 2.95 15.13 12.13
N LYS A 192 3.10 15.95 13.18
CA LYS A 192 3.36 17.38 13.04
C LYS A 192 4.71 17.63 12.33
N ALA A 193 5.77 16.94 12.75
CA ALA A 193 7.08 17.06 12.12
C ALA A 193 7.09 16.59 10.65
N MET A 194 6.31 15.56 10.30
CA MET A 194 6.15 15.10 8.91
C MET A 194 5.40 16.14 8.05
N MET A 195 4.35 16.79 8.59
CA MET A 195 3.67 17.89 7.89
C MET A 195 4.57 19.12 7.69
N GLU A 196 5.49 19.38 8.62
CA GLU A 196 6.45 20.49 8.53
C GLU A 196 7.48 20.31 7.40
N ARG A 197 7.54 19.12 6.77
CA ARG A 197 8.36 18.84 5.57
C ARG A 197 7.59 18.96 4.25
N GLU A 198 6.32 19.38 4.25
CA GLU A 198 5.50 19.41 3.02
C GLU A 198 6.13 20.22 1.87
N GLU A 199 6.71 21.38 2.17
CA GLU A 199 7.39 22.24 1.18
C GLU A 199 8.70 21.62 0.65
N GLU A 200 9.43 20.88 1.49
CA GLU A 200 10.66 20.14 1.10
C GLU A 200 10.34 18.94 0.18
N LEU A 201 9.19 18.31 0.41
CA LEU A 201 8.76 17.10 -0.29
C LEU A 201 7.99 17.39 -1.58
N ALA A 202 7.41 18.57 -1.73
CA ALA A 202 6.80 19.02 -2.98
C ALA A 202 7.83 19.19 -4.12
N ILE A 203 7.37 19.15 -5.39
CA ILE A 203 8.21 19.35 -6.57
C ILE A 203 7.61 20.50 -7.40
N ASN A 204 7.89 21.72 -6.97
CA ASN A 204 7.23 22.94 -7.43
C ASN A 204 7.81 23.50 -8.76
N ILE A 205 8.41 22.66 -9.61
CA ILE A 205 8.94 23.08 -10.93
C ILE A 205 7.93 22.93 -12.06
N PHE A 206 6.85 22.19 -11.83
CA PHE A 206 5.88 21.83 -12.87
C PHE A 206 4.73 22.83 -12.99
N LEU A 207 4.21 22.97 -14.21
CA LEU A 207 3.14 23.90 -14.58
C LEU A 207 1.77 23.22 -14.67
N PHE A 208 1.72 21.88 -14.74
CA PHE A 208 0.49 21.12 -14.62
C PHE A 208 0.04 20.98 -13.15
N PRO A 209 -1.26 20.75 -12.87
CA PRO A 209 -1.75 20.63 -11.50
C PRO A 209 -1.11 19.45 -10.77
N CYS A 210 -0.37 19.68 -9.69
CA CYS A 210 0.34 18.64 -8.93
C CYS A 210 -0.50 18.03 -7.78
N SER A 211 -1.83 18.10 -7.86
CA SER A 211 -2.77 17.41 -6.95
C SER A 211 -3.91 16.81 -7.75
N ALA A 212 -4.25 15.54 -7.46
CA ALA A 212 -5.23 14.76 -8.21
C ALA A 212 -6.42 14.33 -7.34
N ASP A 213 -6.99 15.27 -6.58
CA ASP A 213 -8.12 15.10 -5.63
C ASP A 213 -9.31 14.32 -6.21
N GLN A 214 -9.57 14.47 -7.50
CA GLN A 214 -10.55 13.70 -8.27
C GLN A 214 -9.87 13.24 -9.56
N PRO A 215 -9.21 12.06 -9.60
CA PRO A 215 -8.27 11.71 -10.66
C PRO A 215 -8.84 11.75 -12.08
N CYS A 216 -10.12 11.43 -12.27
CA CYS A 216 -10.79 11.56 -13.56
C CYS A 216 -10.80 13.02 -14.05
N LYS A 217 -11.20 13.98 -13.20
CA LYS A 217 -11.20 15.41 -13.53
C LYS A 217 -9.80 15.98 -13.72
N TRP A 218 -8.82 15.47 -12.98
CA TRP A 218 -7.42 15.82 -13.15
C TRP A 218 -6.94 15.41 -14.55
N LEU A 219 -7.19 14.17 -14.97
CA LEU A 219 -6.89 13.71 -16.33
C LEU A 219 -7.71 14.42 -17.42
N GLU A 220 -8.95 14.84 -17.14
CA GLU A 220 -9.79 15.63 -18.05
C GLU A 220 -9.23 17.05 -18.25
N SER A 221 -8.69 17.67 -17.19
CA SER A 221 -8.05 18.99 -17.26
C SER A 221 -6.74 19.00 -18.07
N LEU A 222 -6.26 17.82 -18.46
CA LEU A 222 -5.03 17.58 -19.23
C LEU A 222 -5.31 16.84 -20.56
N ASP A 223 -6.59 16.66 -20.94
CA ASP A 223 -7.08 15.87 -22.10
C ASP A 223 -6.45 14.46 -22.28
N ILE A 224 -6.09 13.82 -21.18
CA ILE A 224 -5.51 12.46 -21.14
C ILE A 224 -6.43 11.42 -20.48
N HIS A 225 -7.63 11.83 -20.04
CA HIS A 225 -8.59 10.89 -19.44
C HIS A 225 -9.03 9.83 -20.45
N GLN A 226 -9.06 8.57 -20.00
CA GLN A 226 -9.35 7.38 -20.83
C GLN A 226 -8.30 7.04 -21.91
N LYS A 227 -7.26 7.87 -22.13
CA LYS A 227 -6.26 7.68 -23.19
C LYS A 227 -5.02 6.90 -22.71
N GLY A 228 -4.37 6.18 -23.63
CA GLY A 228 -3.03 5.58 -23.46
C GLY A 228 -2.76 4.83 -22.14
N MET A 229 -1.58 5.08 -21.57
CA MET A 229 -1.13 4.59 -20.27
C MET A 229 -1.84 5.27 -19.07
N TRP A 230 -2.40 6.47 -19.28
CA TRP A 230 -3.08 7.27 -18.25
C TRP A 230 -4.37 6.64 -17.71
N ARG A 231 -4.94 5.67 -18.44
CA ARG A 231 -6.06 4.81 -17.98
C ARG A 231 -5.86 4.19 -16.59
N ARG A 232 -4.61 3.95 -16.16
CA ARG A 232 -4.29 3.43 -14.81
C ARG A 232 -4.16 4.50 -13.71
N LYS A 233 -4.22 5.78 -14.03
CA LYS A 233 -4.17 6.88 -13.05
C LYS A 233 -5.55 7.25 -12.48
N CYS A 234 -6.62 6.53 -12.88
CA CYS A 234 -7.97 6.67 -12.34
C CYS A 234 -8.66 5.31 -12.16
N SER A 235 -9.75 5.28 -11.40
CA SER A 235 -10.47 4.04 -11.05
C SER A 235 -11.37 3.48 -12.16
N CYS A 236 -11.56 4.19 -13.28
CA CYS A 236 -12.46 3.77 -14.38
C CYS A 236 -12.14 2.37 -14.93
N TYR A 237 -10.87 1.99 -14.97
CA TYR A 237 -10.40 0.68 -15.44
C TYR A 237 -10.01 -0.29 -14.32
N SER A 238 -10.43 -0.04 -13.08
CA SER A 238 -10.21 -0.97 -11.94
C SER A 238 -10.81 -2.36 -12.17
N HIS A 239 -11.87 -2.46 -12.99
CA HIS A 239 -12.50 -3.71 -13.40
C HIS A 239 -11.65 -4.57 -14.36
N CYS A 240 -10.54 -4.03 -14.89
CA CYS A 240 -9.64 -4.72 -15.82
C CYS A 240 -8.33 -5.08 -15.09
N PRO A 241 -7.93 -6.35 -15.01
CA PRO A 241 -6.69 -6.76 -14.33
C PRO A 241 -5.44 -6.05 -14.89
N PHE A 242 -4.42 -5.88 -14.06
CA PHE A 242 -3.15 -5.27 -14.44
C PHE A 242 -2.49 -6.02 -15.61
N GLY A 243 -1.83 -5.30 -16.52
CA GLY A 243 -1.25 -5.82 -17.76
C GLY A 243 -2.24 -6.22 -18.85
N LEU A 244 -3.56 -6.14 -18.60
CA LEU A 244 -4.61 -6.51 -19.55
C LEU A 244 -5.38 -5.31 -20.15
N LEU A 245 -4.93 -4.07 -19.96
CA LEU A 245 -5.40 -2.95 -20.78
C LEU A 245 -4.56 -2.87 -22.06
N PRO A 246 -5.03 -3.40 -23.21
CA PRO A 246 -4.26 -3.31 -24.44
C PRO A 246 -3.99 -1.84 -24.77
N LEU A 247 -2.71 -1.51 -24.90
CA LEU A 247 -2.25 -0.33 -25.59
C LEU A 247 -2.31 -0.66 -27.09
N LYS A 248 -3.09 0.12 -27.84
CA LYS A 248 -3.15 0.05 -29.29
C LYS A 248 -2.45 1.28 -29.85
N GLY A 249 -2.00 1.18 -31.10
CA GLY A 249 -1.47 2.32 -31.83
C GLY A 249 0.00 2.64 -31.55
N GLY A 250 0.43 3.78 -32.12
CA GLY A 250 1.81 4.28 -32.04
C GLY A 250 2.15 4.91 -30.68
N LEU A 251 3.41 5.31 -30.52
CA LEU A 251 3.94 5.92 -29.29
C LEU A 251 3.09 7.10 -28.77
N HIS A 252 2.57 7.93 -29.68
CA HIS A 252 1.63 9.02 -29.39
C HIS A 252 0.34 8.54 -28.70
N GLU A 253 -0.32 7.52 -29.24
CA GLU A 253 -1.54 6.93 -28.65
C GLU A 253 -1.24 6.26 -27.30
N GLN A 254 -0.04 5.68 -27.14
CA GLN A 254 0.42 5.06 -25.89
C GLN A 254 0.66 6.10 -24.78
N TRP A 255 1.22 7.26 -25.12
CA TRP A 255 1.31 8.43 -24.23
C TRP A 255 0.00 9.22 -24.10
N GLY A 256 -1.08 8.76 -24.75
CA GLY A 256 -2.42 9.30 -24.60
C GLY A 256 -2.69 10.56 -25.39
N GLU A 257 -2.12 10.68 -26.59
CA GLU A 257 -2.35 11.80 -27.53
C GLU A 257 -1.87 13.17 -27.02
N LEU A 258 -0.88 13.16 -26.11
CA LEU A 258 -0.07 14.33 -25.79
C LEU A 258 0.73 14.79 -27.03
N ASP A 259 1.02 16.09 -27.12
CA ASP A 259 1.84 16.67 -28.20
C ASP A 259 3.22 15.99 -28.31
N GLU A 260 3.82 16.00 -29.51
CA GLU A 260 5.08 15.29 -29.83
C GLU A 260 6.30 15.72 -28.98
N PHE A 261 6.17 16.82 -28.25
CA PHE A 261 7.19 17.37 -27.35
C PHE A 261 6.85 17.20 -25.86
N GLU A 262 5.66 16.67 -25.53
CA GLU A 262 5.19 16.47 -24.16
C GLU A 262 5.37 15.03 -23.65
N TYR A 263 6.05 14.16 -24.38
CA TYR A 263 6.44 12.83 -23.92
C TYR A 263 7.83 12.42 -24.45
N PRO A 264 8.57 11.53 -23.74
CA PRO A 264 9.89 11.10 -24.19
C PRO A 264 9.82 10.30 -25.49
N ARG A 265 10.61 10.70 -26.47
CA ARG A 265 10.79 10.00 -27.75
C ARG A 265 11.45 8.63 -27.56
N ASP A 266 11.06 7.63 -28.34
CA ASP A 266 11.61 6.26 -28.32
C ASP A 266 13.01 6.20 -28.98
N THR A 267 13.96 6.96 -28.41
CA THR A 267 15.34 7.07 -28.86
C THR A 267 16.30 7.24 -27.69
N SER A 268 17.44 6.54 -27.77
CA SER A 268 18.60 6.74 -26.90
C SER A 268 19.36 8.02 -27.26
N PHE A 269 20.10 8.59 -26.31
CA PHE A 269 20.99 9.72 -26.60
C PHE A 269 22.22 9.29 -27.40
N ASN A 270 22.48 9.97 -28.52
CA ASN A 270 23.74 9.83 -29.25
C ASN A 270 24.86 10.52 -28.47
N ASN A 271 25.86 9.73 -28.04
CA ASN A 271 26.95 10.13 -27.13
C ASN A 271 27.99 11.12 -27.70
N HIS A 272 27.63 11.98 -28.66
CA HIS A 272 28.54 12.94 -29.28
C HIS A 272 28.93 14.13 -28.36
N PHE A 273 28.26 14.30 -27.22
CA PHE A 273 28.49 15.42 -26.29
C PHE A 273 28.86 15.02 -24.85
N ALA A 274 29.00 13.73 -24.54
CA ALA A 274 29.21 13.25 -23.17
C ALA A 274 30.38 12.26 -23.05
N THR A 275 31.59 12.78 -22.81
CA THR A 275 32.70 12.03 -22.21
C THR A 275 32.61 11.93 -20.68
N GLY A 276 31.68 12.67 -20.07
CA GLY A 276 31.31 12.54 -18.66
C GLY A 276 30.15 11.56 -18.46
N SER A 277 30.05 10.97 -17.26
CA SER A 277 28.89 10.15 -16.90
C SER A 277 27.65 11.03 -16.79
N LEU A 278 26.67 10.83 -17.68
CA LEU A 278 25.31 11.30 -17.44
C LEU A 278 24.83 10.72 -16.09
N LEU A 279 24.47 11.58 -15.15
CA LEU A 279 24.00 11.23 -13.82
C LEU A 279 22.94 12.25 -13.41
N LEU A 280 21.66 11.89 -13.57
CA LEU A 280 20.55 12.80 -13.33
C LEU A 280 20.27 12.93 -11.82
N SER A 281 20.30 14.16 -11.31
CA SER A 281 20.02 14.49 -9.90
C SER A 281 18.53 14.62 -9.58
N GLY A 282 17.68 14.81 -10.59
CA GLY A 282 16.21 14.88 -10.43
C GLY A 282 15.49 15.40 -11.67
N TRP A 283 14.20 15.71 -11.51
CA TRP A 283 13.29 16.03 -12.62
C TRP A 283 13.71 17.19 -13.52
N SER A 284 14.27 18.28 -12.98
CA SER A 284 14.66 19.44 -13.80
C SER A 284 15.73 19.08 -14.83
N GLU A 285 16.75 18.30 -14.43
CA GLU A 285 17.77 17.82 -15.35
C GLU A 285 17.19 16.85 -16.39
N TYR A 286 16.26 15.96 -15.98
CA TYR A 286 15.62 15.03 -16.91
C TYR A 286 14.75 15.74 -17.96
N TYR A 287 13.91 16.70 -17.55
CA TYR A 287 13.08 17.48 -18.47
C TYR A 287 13.93 18.32 -19.42
N ASN A 288 14.99 18.98 -18.91
CA ASN A 288 15.96 19.71 -19.74
C ASN A 288 16.67 18.78 -20.73
N LEU A 289 17.09 17.58 -20.30
CA LEU A 289 17.78 16.60 -21.14
C LEU A 289 16.87 16.05 -22.26
N ARG A 290 15.59 15.77 -21.96
CA ARG A 290 14.60 15.30 -22.94
C ARG A 290 13.94 16.42 -23.74
N SER A 291 14.26 17.68 -23.46
CA SER A 291 13.60 18.87 -24.03
C SER A 291 12.08 18.89 -23.81
N LEU A 292 11.61 18.34 -22.68
CA LEU A 292 10.19 18.32 -22.32
C LEU A 292 9.79 19.66 -21.65
N PRO A 293 8.64 20.25 -22.00
CA PRO A 293 8.14 21.43 -21.32
C PRO A 293 7.61 21.07 -19.93
N LEU A 294 7.68 21.99 -18.98
CA LEU A 294 7.23 21.77 -17.60
C LEU A 294 5.69 21.68 -17.46
N SER A 295 4.95 21.86 -18.55
CA SER A 295 3.53 21.50 -18.70
C SER A 295 3.28 20.00 -18.85
N SER A 296 4.24 19.24 -19.38
CA SER A 296 4.07 17.81 -19.64
C SER A 296 3.88 17.03 -18.33
N PRO A 297 2.76 16.29 -18.15
CA PRO A 297 2.51 15.50 -16.94
C PRO A 297 3.36 14.22 -16.85
N ALA A 298 4.19 13.91 -17.87
CA ALA A 298 4.82 12.60 -18.06
C ALA A 298 5.59 12.08 -16.83
N ALA A 299 6.18 12.97 -16.01
CA ALA A 299 6.82 12.68 -14.72
C ALA A 299 6.00 11.73 -13.81
N ASP A 300 4.67 11.81 -13.82
CA ASP A 300 3.83 11.01 -12.93
C ASP A 300 3.82 9.51 -13.30
N ILE A 301 3.84 9.16 -14.58
CA ILE A 301 4.08 7.77 -15.04
C ILE A 301 5.57 7.45 -14.94
N LEU A 302 6.42 8.34 -15.44
CA LEU A 302 7.87 8.17 -15.54
C LEU A 302 8.59 8.01 -14.18
N SER A 303 7.94 8.39 -13.07
CA SER A 303 8.46 8.16 -11.72
C SER A 303 8.90 6.71 -11.47
N HIS A 304 8.18 5.73 -12.02
CA HIS A 304 8.50 4.31 -11.87
C HIS A 304 9.80 3.91 -12.61
N PRO A 305 9.95 4.12 -13.93
CA PRO A 305 11.20 3.82 -14.63
C PRO A 305 12.39 4.71 -14.20
N LEU A 306 12.20 6.00 -13.89
CA LEU A 306 13.32 6.82 -13.40
C LEU A 306 13.78 6.40 -11.99
N THR A 307 12.87 5.91 -11.13
CA THR A 307 13.28 5.32 -9.84
C THR A 307 14.15 4.08 -10.06
N VAL A 308 13.78 3.19 -10.99
CA VAL A 308 14.61 2.03 -11.37
C VAL A 308 15.96 2.48 -11.92
N TYR A 309 15.98 3.46 -12.84
CA TYR A 309 17.22 4.04 -13.37
C TYR A 309 18.13 4.62 -12.27
N HIS A 310 17.56 5.37 -11.32
CA HIS A 310 18.29 5.96 -10.19
C HIS A 310 18.88 4.88 -9.27
N ILE A 311 18.12 3.83 -8.96
CA ILE A 311 18.63 2.66 -8.21
C ILE A 311 19.80 2.01 -8.95
N LEU A 312 19.68 1.77 -10.26
CA LEU A 312 20.72 1.12 -11.06
C LEU A 312 22.00 1.94 -11.24
N THR A 313 21.89 3.27 -11.37
CA THR A 313 22.99 4.15 -11.79
C THR A 313 23.57 5.01 -10.67
N THR A 314 22.85 5.15 -9.55
CA THR A 314 23.26 5.99 -8.40
C THR A 314 23.41 5.17 -7.13
N LEU A 315 22.41 4.37 -6.76
CA LEU A 315 22.37 3.71 -5.45
C LEU A 315 23.09 2.35 -5.42
N ASN A 316 22.90 1.50 -6.43
CA ASN A 316 23.57 0.20 -6.53
C ASN A 316 24.87 0.32 -7.34
N VAL A 317 25.99 0.39 -6.61
CA VAL A 317 27.35 0.50 -7.19
C VAL A 317 27.73 -0.74 -8.03
N SER A 318 27.20 -1.93 -7.72
CA SER A 318 27.46 -3.15 -8.50
C SER A 318 26.78 -3.07 -9.88
N SER A 319 25.48 -2.77 -9.92
CA SER A 319 24.70 -2.58 -11.15
C SER A 319 25.31 -1.49 -12.04
N LYS A 320 25.67 -0.33 -11.47
CA LYS A 320 26.35 0.76 -12.18
C LYS A 320 27.62 0.28 -12.87
N ASN A 321 28.48 -0.44 -12.15
CA ASN A 321 29.74 -0.96 -12.66
C ASN A 321 29.57 -2.04 -13.74
N LEU A 322 28.49 -2.83 -13.71
CA LEU A 322 28.18 -3.82 -14.73
C LEU A 322 27.70 -3.15 -16.02
N LEU A 323 26.78 -2.19 -15.93
CA LEU A 323 26.22 -1.48 -17.09
C LEU A 323 27.29 -0.66 -17.83
N LEU A 324 28.17 0.03 -17.09
CA LEU A 324 29.34 0.73 -17.66
C LEU A 324 30.35 -0.23 -18.34
N LYS A 325 30.42 -1.49 -17.92
CA LYS A 325 31.27 -2.54 -18.53
C LYS A 325 30.58 -3.30 -19.68
N GLY A 326 29.42 -2.83 -20.15
CA GLY A 326 28.69 -3.49 -21.24
C GLY A 326 28.10 -4.85 -20.85
N LYS A 327 27.77 -5.05 -19.56
CA LYS A 327 27.14 -6.29 -19.07
C LYS A 327 25.64 -6.12 -18.91
N GLU A 328 24.94 -7.26 -18.87
CA GLU A 328 23.52 -7.33 -18.54
C GLU A 328 23.36 -7.26 -17.01
N VAL A 329 22.36 -6.51 -16.53
CA VAL A 329 21.96 -6.46 -15.13
C VAL A 329 20.55 -7.02 -15.00
N ILE A 330 20.39 -8.01 -14.14
CA ILE A 330 19.11 -8.70 -13.89
C ILE A 330 18.47 -8.13 -12.62
N ILE A 331 17.26 -7.62 -12.76
CA ILE A 331 16.44 -7.03 -11.71
C ILE A 331 15.31 -8.01 -11.40
N HIS A 332 15.12 -8.37 -10.14
CA HIS A 332 13.85 -8.95 -9.70
C HIS A 332 12.95 -7.82 -9.19
N TYR A 333 11.96 -7.49 -10.01
CA TYR A 333 10.99 -6.43 -9.73
C TYR A 333 9.75 -7.07 -9.08
N LEU A 334 9.43 -6.69 -7.85
CA LEU A 334 8.44 -7.37 -7.02
C LEU A 334 7.14 -6.56 -6.89
N GLY A 335 6.01 -7.27 -6.99
CA GLY A 335 4.67 -6.70 -6.80
C GLY A 335 4.25 -5.63 -7.83
N PRO A 336 4.43 -5.86 -9.15
CA PRO A 336 4.00 -4.90 -10.16
C PRO A 336 2.47 -4.77 -10.18
N GLU A 337 1.96 -3.54 -10.04
CA GLU A 337 0.54 -3.20 -10.15
C GLU A 337 0.32 -2.49 -11.50
N GLY A 338 0.13 -1.17 -11.49
CA GLY A 338 -0.09 -0.37 -12.70
C GLY A 338 1.08 -0.40 -13.70
N GLU A 339 2.28 -0.76 -13.25
CA GLU A 339 3.48 -0.87 -14.08
C GLU A 339 3.33 -1.88 -15.22
N LEU A 340 2.51 -2.93 -15.05
CA LEU A 340 2.26 -3.92 -16.10
C LEU A 340 1.59 -3.31 -17.36
N ASP A 341 0.87 -2.19 -17.22
CA ASP A 341 0.28 -1.44 -18.34
C ASP A 341 1.10 -0.17 -18.70
N TRP A 342 2.20 0.11 -17.99
CA TRP A 342 3.14 1.21 -18.28
C TRP A 342 4.41 0.75 -18.99
N MET A 343 4.40 -0.45 -19.57
CA MET A 343 5.53 -1.07 -20.25
C MET A 343 6.30 -0.17 -21.23
N PRO A 344 5.68 0.64 -22.12
CA PRO A 344 6.43 1.54 -23.00
C PRO A 344 7.30 2.56 -22.25
N ALA A 345 6.87 3.03 -21.08
CA ALA A 345 7.66 3.97 -20.27
C ALA A 345 8.95 3.34 -19.71
N PHE A 346 9.03 2.00 -19.60
CA PHE A 346 10.26 1.32 -19.19
C PHE A 346 11.35 1.30 -20.26
N ALA A 347 11.06 1.68 -21.52
CA ALA A 347 12.08 1.94 -22.54
C ALA A 347 13.08 3.01 -22.07
N GLU A 348 12.59 4.00 -21.33
CA GLU A 348 13.36 5.14 -20.83
C GLU A 348 14.54 4.71 -19.96
N VAL A 349 14.40 3.62 -19.21
CA VAL A 349 15.49 3.04 -18.41
C VAL A 349 16.69 2.77 -19.32
N GLY A 350 16.49 2.18 -20.49
CA GLY A 350 17.55 1.85 -21.45
C GLY A 350 18.08 3.05 -22.24
N HIS A 351 17.25 4.06 -22.50
CA HIS A 351 17.63 5.27 -23.25
C HIS A 351 18.61 6.18 -22.51
N LEU A 352 18.57 6.14 -21.16
CA LEU A 352 19.40 6.95 -20.28
C LEU A 352 20.69 6.26 -19.82
N LEU A 353 20.92 4.99 -20.18
CA LEU A 353 22.12 4.25 -19.79
C LEU A 353 23.34 4.64 -20.62
N ASN A 354 24.38 5.10 -19.93
CA ASN A 354 25.72 5.21 -20.52
C ASN A 354 26.26 3.82 -20.94
N GLY A 355 27.09 3.77 -21.98
CA GLY A 355 27.72 2.54 -22.46
C GLY A 355 26.78 1.57 -23.19
N LEU A 356 27.14 0.27 -23.19
CA LEU A 356 26.45 -0.79 -23.95
C LEU A 356 25.77 -1.86 -23.06
N GLY A 357 25.63 -1.61 -21.76
CA GLY A 357 24.99 -2.56 -20.84
C GLY A 357 23.49 -2.73 -21.09
N ASN A 358 22.95 -3.90 -20.79
CA ASN A 358 21.53 -4.25 -20.96
C ASN A 358 20.84 -4.44 -19.61
N VAL A 359 19.52 -4.33 -19.57
CA VAL A 359 18.71 -4.56 -18.36
C VAL A 359 17.66 -5.63 -18.64
N GLN A 360 17.66 -6.68 -17.81
CA GLN A 360 16.58 -7.65 -17.75
C GLN A 360 15.75 -7.38 -16.49
N ILE A 361 14.47 -7.09 -16.64
CA ILE A 361 13.52 -6.88 -15.54
C ILE A 361 12.63 -8.12 -15.45
N VAL A 362 12.77 -8.91 -14.40
CA VAL A 362 11.88 -10.03 -14.11
C VAL A 362 10.82 -9.54 -13.13
N MET A 363 9.62 -9.30 -13.64
CA MET A 363 8.45 -8.81 -12.91
C MET A 363 7.70 -9.99 -12.28
N VAL A 364 7.79 -10.11 -10.94
CA VAL A 364 7.26 -11.23 -10.17
C VAL A 364 6.15 -10.76 -9.22
N GLY A 365 4.98 -11.40 -9.28
CA GLY A 365 3.90 -11.17 -8.33
C GLY A 365 2.65 -12.02 -8.58
N PRO A 366 1.73 -12.14 -7.60
CA PRO A 366 0.50 -12.92 -7.74
C PRO A 366 -0.49 -12.31 -8.75
N GLU A 367 -0.46 -10.98 -8.89
CA GLU A 367 -1.33 -10.18 -9.76
C GLU A 367 -0.91 -10.18 -11.24
N VAL A 368 0.29 -10.70 -11.56
CA VAL A 368 0.72 -10.88 -12.95
C VAL A 368 -0.27 -11.84 -13.65
N PRO A 369 -0.91 -11.47 -14.78
CA PRO A 369 -1.88 -12.32 -15.46
C PRO A 369 -1.31 -13.67 -15.88
N THR A 370 -2.12 -14.73 -15.77
CA THR A 370 -1.76 -16.10 -16.17
C THR A 370 -1.29 -16.17 -17.64
N ASN A 371 -1.86 -15.36 -18.53
CA ASN A 371 -1.50 -15.28 -19.95
C ASN A 371 -0.25 -14.42 -20.25
N LEU A 372 0.26 -13.68 -19.27
CA LEU A 372 1.56 -12.99 -19.35
C LEU A 372 2.67 -13.78 -18.65
N SER A 373 2.36 -14.60 -17.64
CA SER A 373 3.34 -15.46 -16.97
C SER A 373 4.14 -16.32 -17.95
N GLY A 374 5.47 -16.31 -17.83
CA GLY A 374 6.40 -17.01 -18.71
C GLY A 374 6.69 -16.30 -20.05
N THR A 375 5.98 -15.21 -20.37
CA THR A 375 6.24 -14.42 -21.59
C THR A 375 7.41 -13.45 -21.41
N THR A 376 7.94 -12.96 -22.54
CA THR A 376 9.06 -12.01 -22.60
C THR A 376 8.73 -10.89 -23.58
N SER A 377 8.90 -9.64 -23.17
CA SER A 377 8.77 -8.45 -24.02
C SER A 377 10.12 -7.74 -24.16
N GLY A 378 10.54 -7.45 -25.38
CA GLY A 378 11.60 -6.48 -25.64
C GLY A 378 11.02 -5.07 -25.59
N ILE A 379 11.68 -4.14 -24.91
CA ILE A 379 11.25 -2.75 -24.74
C ILE A 379 12.42 -1.83 -25.05
N GLY A 380 12.30 -1.05 -26.13
CA GLY A 380 13.45 -0.41 -26.76
C GLY A 380 14.53 -1.42 -27.19
N SER A 381 15.78 -0.96 -27.31
CA SER A 381 16.91 -1.79 -27.76
C SER A 381 17.69 -2.49 -26.63
N ARG A 382 17.46 -2.12 -25.36
CA ARG A 382 18.33 -2.48 -24.22
C ARG A 382 17.59 -2.98 -22.97
N VAL A 383 16.26 -2.98 -22.97
CA VAL A 383 15.45 -3.49 -21.85
C VAL A 383 14.68 -4.73 -22.31
N ARG A 384 14.74 -5.80 -21.50
CA ARG A 384 13.94 -7.02 -21.66
C ARG A 384 13.10 -7.19 -20.40
N VAL A 385 11.79 -7.35 -20.54
CA VAL A 385 10.89 -7.64 -19.42
C VAL A 385 10.41 -9.09 -19.51
N ASN A 386 10.50 -9.80 -18.39
CA ASN A 386 9.98 -11.15 -18.20
C ASN A 386 8.90 -11.09 -17.14
N PHE A 387 7.75 -11.73 -17.38
CA PHE A 387 6.63 -11.71 -16.43
C PHE A 387 6.47 -13.07 -15.76
N VAL A 388 6.28 -13.08 -14.45
CA VAL A 388 6.23 -14.31 -13.63
C VAL A 388 5.09 -14.20 -12.62
N ARG A 389 4.05 -15.01 -12.82
CA ARG A 389 2.95 -15.10 -11.87
C ARG A 389 3.30 -16.06 -10.74
N GLY A 390 3.37 -15.55 -9.52
CA GLY A 390 3.57 -16.36 -8.32
C GLY A 390 4.04 -15.54 -7.12
N VAL A 391 4.41 -16.23 -6.04
CA VAL A 391 4.92 -15.61 -4.81
C VAL A 391 6.45 -15.73 -4.80
N TYR A 392 7.17 -14.64 -4.54
CA TYR A 392 8.59 -14.52 -4.88
C TYR A 392 9.48 -15.66 -4.35
N GLN A 393 9.27 -16.09 -3.11
CA GLN A 393 10.02 -17.18 -2.47
C GLN A 393 9.80 -18.57 -3.08
N VAL A 394 8.78 -18.75 -3.92
CA VAL A 394 8.55 -19.96 -4.71
C VAL A 394 9.19 -19.81 -6.09
N GLU A 395 8.90 -18.71 -6.78
CA GLU A 395 9.29 -18.54 -8.18
C GLU A 395 10.80 -18.33 -8.37
N ALA A 396 11.46 -17.63 -7.44
CA ALA A 396 12.85 -17.21 -7.60
C ALA A 396 13.86 -18.36 -7.78
N SER A 397 13.53 -19.58 -7.36
CA SER A 397 14.39 -20.77 -7.60
C SER A 397 14.45 -21.19 -9.07
N TYR A 398 13.50 -20.74 -9.90
CA TYR A 398 13.44 -21.02 -11.34
C TYR A 398 13.95 -19.85 -12.20
N LEU A 399 14.37 -18.75 -11.57
CA LEU A 399 14.79 -17.52 -12.24
C LEU A 399 16.32 -17.36 -12.22
N PRO A 400 16.92 -16.62 -13.18
CA PRO A 400 18.32 -16.21 -13.09
C PRO A 400 18.58 -15.43 -11.80
N SER A 401 19.77 -15.57 -11.21
CA SER A 401 20.08 -14.87 -9.97
C SER A 401 20.05 -13.34 -10.15
N PRO A 402 19.33 -12.58 -9.30
CA PRO A 402 19.23 -11.14 -9.43
C PRO A 402 20.53 -10.46 -9.01
N HIS A 403 20.85 -9.36 -9.70
CA HIS A 403 21.91 -8.43 -9.30
C HIS A 403 21.37 -7.34 -8.35
N VAL A 404 20.06 -7.10 -8.40
CA VAL A 404 19.32 -6.21 -7.52
C VAL A 404 17.86 -6.66 -7.45
N VAL A 405 17.23 -6.49 -6.29
CA VAL A 405 15.78 -6.63 -6.11
C VAL A 405 15.18 -5.22 -5.96
N ILE A 406 14.05 -4.95 -6.61
CA ILE A 406 13.37 -3.65 -6.55
C ILE A 406 11.88 -3.88 -6.27
N ALA A 407 11.32 -3.16 -5.31
CA ALA A 407 9.89 -3.17 -5.00
C ALA A 407 9.39 -1.73 -4.88
N LEU A 408 8.64 -1.26 -5.89
CA LEU A 408 8.10 0.10 -5.88
C LEU A 408 6.76 0.15 -5.13
N ASN A 409 6.51 1.26 -4.43
CA ASN A 409 5.28 1.50 -3.65
C ASN A 409 4.90 0.29 -2.76
N SER A 410 5.90 -0.29 -2.10
CA SER A 410 5.93 -1.69 -1.68
C SER A 410 4.91 -2.10 -0.59
N ARG A 411 4.41 -1.14 0.20
CA ARG A 411 3.38 -1.34 1.26
C ARG A 411 3.66 -2.58 2.11
N LEU A 412 4.87 -2.69 2.67
CA LEU A 412 5.36 -3.91 3.32
C LEU A 412 4.46 -4.40 4.48
N GLU A 413 3.70 -3.50 5.09
CA GLU A 413 2.74 -3.80 6.17
C GLU A 413 1.39 -4.38 5.69
N ASN A 414 1.07 -4.31 4.39
CA ASN A 414 -0.26 -4.69 3.87
C ASN A 414 -0.37 -6.15 3.43
N TYR A 415 0.74 -6.82 3.11
CA TYR A 415 0.73 -8.12 2.44
C TYR A 415 1.61 -9.16 3.16
N SER A 416 1.01 -10.23 3.69
CA SER A 416 1.72 -11.30 4.42
C SER A 416 2.73 -12.08 3.56
N SER A 417 2.56 -12.05 2.23
CA SER A 417 3.51 -12.59 1.26
C SER A 417 4.92 -12.01 1.38
N TRP A 418 5.07 -10.80 1.93
CA TRP A 418 6.36 -10.16 2.15
C TRP A 418 7.28 -10.92 3.12
N VAL A 419 6.75 -11.72 4.05
CA VAL A 419 7.56 -12.46 5.03
C VAL A 419 8.55 -13.39 4.31
N GLY A 420 8.03 -14.29 3.47
CA GLY A 420 8.89 -15.23 2.72
C GLY A 420 9.78 -14.53 1.69
N ALA A 421 9.31 -13.43 1.07
CA ALA A 421 10.11 -12.65 0.14
C ALA A 421 11.30 -11.97 0.82
N LEU A 422 11.12 -11.42 2.03
CA LEU A 422 12.18 -10.82 2.84
C LEU A 422 13.16 -11.87 3.39
N ASP A 423 12.68 -13.03 3.83
CA ASP A 423 13.54 -14.16 4.21
C ASP A 423 14.40 -14.65 3.04
N LEU A 424 13.84 -14.71 1.82
CA LEU A 424 14.61 -15.04 0.62
C LEU A 424 15.66 -13.95 0.33
N ILE A 425 15.29 -12.67 0.31
CA ILE A 425 16.21 -11.53 0.10
C ILE A 425 17.39 -11.57 1.08
N LYS A 426 17.10 -11.87 2.34
CA LYS A 426 18.07 -12.06 3.42
C LYS A 426 19.00 -13.26 3.17
N SER A 427 18.45 -14.40 2.74
CA SER A 427 19.26 -15.60 2.44
C SER A 427 20.15 -15.45 1.20
N MET A 428 19.71 -14.69 0.19
CA MET A 428 20.49 -14.42 -1.03
C MET A 428 21.60 -13.38 -0.82
N GLY A 429 21.46 -12.49 0.16
CA GLY A 429 22.41 -11.39 0.40
C GLY A 429 22.48 -10.35 -0.73
N VAL A 430 21.53 -10.37 -1.68
CA VAL A 430 21.47 -9.46 -2.83
C VAL A 430 20.94 -8.08 -2.39
N PRO A 431 21.48 -6.96 -2.91
CA PRO A 431 20.94 -5.62 -2.66
C PRO A 431 19.46 -5.53 -3.03
N ALA A 432 18.62 -5.11 -2.08
CA ALA A 432 17.19 -4.93 -2.30
C ALA A 432 16.76 -3.50 -1.95
N PHE A 433 16.09 -2.83 -2.88
CA PHE A 433 15.61 -1.46 -2.75
C PHE A 433 14.08 -1.41 -2.78
N PHE A 434 13.53 -0.57 -1.91
CA PHE A 434 12.10 -0.41 -1.71
C PHE A 434 11.75 1.07 -1.85
N THR A 435 10.57 1.37 -2.38
CA THR A 435 9.96 2.70 -2.20
C THR A 435 8.63 2.62 -1.47
N ASP A 436 8.27 3.75 -0.86
CA ASP A 436 6.97 3.97 -0.26
C ASP A 436 6.57 5.45 -0.39
N GLN A 437 5.27 5.74 -0.21
CA GLN A 437 4.68 7.02 -0.59
C GLN A 437 4.86 8.13 0.47
N SER A 438 4.93 7.78 1.75
CA SER A 438 4.97 8.74 2.87
C SER A 438 6.00 8.37 3.93
N GLU A 439 6.43 9.34 4.75
CA GLU A 439 7.34 9.08 5.87
C GLU A 439 6.74 8.11 6.91
N ALA A 440 5.41 8.13 7.10
CA ALA A 440 4.74 7.23 8.05
C ALA A 440 4.75 5.79 7.54
N SER A 441 4.46 5.56 6.26
CA SER A 441 4.60 4.24 5.62
C SER A 441 6.05 3.75 5.71
N CYS A 442 7.03 4.64 5.49
CA CYS A 442 8.45 4.34 5.67
C CYS A 442 8.83 3.94 7.10
N VAL A 443 8.11 4.39 8.14
CA VAL A 443 8.30 3.93 9.52
C VAL A 443 7.76 2.51 9.71
N ASN A 444 6.60 2.19 9.14
CA ASN A 444 6.02 0.84 9.15
C ASN A 444 6.94 -0.15 8.41
N ALA A 445 7.32 0.17 7.17
CA ALA A 445 8.19 -0.65 6.33
C ALA A 445 9.56 -0.93 6.99
N LYS A 446 10.16 0.07 7.65
CA LYS A 446 11.37 -0.12 8.49
C LYS A 446 11.16 -1.17 9.59
N GLN A 447 9.98 -1.20 10.21
CA GLN A 447 9.69 -2.16 11.28
C GLN A 447 9.47 -3.57 10.72
N VAL A 448 8.78 -3.71 9.57
CA VAL A 448 8.62 -5.02 8.88
C VAL A 448 9.99 -5.60 8.50
N ILE A 449 10.87 -4.81 7.89
CA ILE A 449 12.24 -5.22 7.53
C ILE A 449 13.04 -5.65 8.78
N ARG A 450 12.97 -4.88 9.88
CA ARG A 450 13.63 -5.23 11.15
C ARG A 450 13.08 -6.51 11.77
N ASN A 451 11.77 -6.74 11.68
CA ASN A 451 11.14 -7.96 12.20
C ASN A 451 11.57 -9.20 11.39
N ALA A 452 11.82 -9.07 10.09
CA ALA A 452 12.46 -10.10 9.26
C ALA A 452 13.96 -10.30 9.59
N GLY A 453 14.54 -9.53 10.52
CA GLY A 453 15.96 -9.60 10.86
C GLY A 453 16.87 -9.10 9.75
N LEU A 454 16.40 -8.15 8.94
CA LEU A 454 17.20 -7.39 7.98
C LEU A 454 17.55 -6.02 8.55
N HIS A 455 18.67 -5.47 8.10
CA HIS A 455 19.12 -4.12 8.47
C HIS A 455 19.01 -3.17 7.27
N ILE A 456 18.49 -1.97 7.54
CA ILE A 456 18.42 -0.87 6.57
C ILE A 456 19.84 -0.35 6.35
N THR A 457 20.45 -0.71 5.21
CA THR A 457 21.80 -0.31 4.82
C THR A 457 21.79 0.98 3.99
N HIS A 458 20.77 1.16 3.14
CA HIS A 458 20.48 2.45 2.51
C HIS A 458 19.35 3.15 3.26
N PRO A 459 19.59 4.32 3.90
CA PRO A 459 18.60 5.00 4.74
C PRO A 459 17.39 5.46 3.92
N VAL A 460 16.27 5.74 4.60
CA VAL A 460 15.12 6.41 3.96
C VAL A 460 15.51 7.83 3.58
N THR A 461 15.53 8.09 2.28
CA THR A 461 15.75 9.42 1.68
C THR A 461 14.60 9.77 0.73
N PRO A 462 14.24 11.06 0.55
CA PRO A 462 13.32 11.46 -0.50
C PRO A 462 13.86 11.04 -1.86
N ASN A 463 13.04 10.41 -2.69
CA ASN A 463 13.43 9.99 -4.02
C ASN A 463 13.45 11.21 -4.97
N PRO A 464 14.54 11.48 -5.71
CA PRO A 464 14.59 12.58 -6.67
C PRO A 464 13.63 12.42 -7.85
N PHE A 465 13.14 11.20 -8.10
CA PHE A 465 12.17 10.87 -9.15
C PHE A 465 10.83 10.35 -8.61
N ARG A 466 10.46 10.71 -7.38
CA ARG A 466 9.07 10.58 -6.91
C ARG A 466 8.12 11.31 -7.85
N SER A 467 6.88 10.85 -7.98
CA SER A 467 5.87 11.59 -8.74
C SER A 467 5.68 12.99 -8.12
N PRO A 468 5.56 14.05 -8.93
CA PRO A 468 5.19 15.38 -8.43
C PRO A 468 3.72 15.45 -8.00
N VAL A 469 2.86 14.54 -8.48
CA VAL A 469 1.43 14.52 -8.14
C VAL A 469 1.24 13.99 -6.73
N LYS A 470 0.62 14.80 -5.87
CA LYS A 470 0.33 14.45 -4.48
C LYS A 470 -0.78 13.40 -4.40
N ASN A 471 -0.49 12.27 -3.76
CA ASN A 471 -1.48 11.26 -3.38
C ASN A 471 -2.30 11.74 -2.18
N ILE A 472 -3.63 11.75 -2.28
CA ILE A 472 -4.51 12.08 -1.16
C ILE A 472 -4.99 10.79 -0.49
N THR A 473 -4.70 10.66 0.82
CA THR A 473 -5.24 9.58 1.65
C THR A 473 -6.56 10.05 2.27
N PRO A 474 -7.69 9.34 2.12
CA PRO A 474 -8.99 9.81 2.61
C PRO A 474 -8.99 10.24 4.10
N SER A 475 -8.22 9.55 4.94
CA SER A 475 -8.12 9.78 6.39
C SER A 475 -6.90 10.60 6.86
N SER A 476 -5.97 10.96 5.97
CA SER A 476 -4.69 11.61 6.32
C SER A 476 -4.25 12.67 5.31
N ASN A 477 -3.73 13.79 5.82
CA ASN A 477 -3.19 14.90 5.02
C ASN A 477 -1.65 14.86 4.86
N LEU A 478 -0.97 13.79 5.33
CA LEU A 478 0.50 13.68 5.18
C LEU A 478 0.94 13.92 3.73
N PRO A 479 2.10 14.59 3.50
CA PRO A 479 2.77 14.58 2.21
C PRO A 479 2.98 13.14 1.75
N SER A 480 2.45 12.82 0.58
CA SER A 480 2.43 11.47 0.03
C SER A 480 2.49 11.54 -1.49
N TYR A 481 3.36 10.75 -2.10
CA TYR A 481 3.66 10.80 -3.54
C TYR A 481 4.00 9.39 -4.03
N SER A 482 3.63 9.01 -5.27
CA SER A 482 4.11 7.73 -5.82
C SER A 482 5.64 7.69 -5.83
N ASN A 483 6.24 6.62 -5.32
CA ASN A 483 7.68 6.48 -5.11
C ASN A 483 8.31 7.59 -4.23
N GLY A 484 7.55 8.20 -3.31
CA GLY A 484 7.96 9.35 -2.48
C GLY A 484 9.36 9.25 -1.85
N PHE A 485 9.68 8.09 -1.29
CA PHE A 485 10.94 7.81 -0.58
C PHE A 485 11.55 6.50 -1.07
N VAL A 486 12.89 6.39 -0.98
CA VAL A 486 13.65 5.18 -1.27
C VAL A 486 14.47 4.74 -0.05
N PHE A 487 14.58 3.43 0.16
CA PHE A 487 15.39 2.78 1.20
C PHE A 487 15.85 1.39 0.72
N GLY A 488 16.80 0.77 1.41
CA GLY A 488 17.32 -0.53 0.99
C GLY A 488 18.06 -1.33 2.06
N VAL A 489 18.26 -2.61 1.75
CA VAL A 489 18.97 -3.61 2.56
C VAL A 489 20.01 -4.32 1.69
N ASN A 490 21.06 -4.87 2.33
CA ASN A 490 22.18 -5.55 1.65
C ASN A 490 22.90 -4.69 0.57
N THR A 491 22.87 -3.36 0.71
CA THR A 491 23.34 -2.38 -0.31
C THR A 491 24.81 -1.98 -0.15
#